data_AF-A0A940L1X8-F1
#
_entry.id   AF-A0A940L1X8-F1
#
_cell.length_a   1.000
_cell.length_b   1.000
_cell.length_c   1.000
_cell.angle_alpha   90.00
_cell.angle_beta   90.00
_cell.angle_gamma   90.00
#
_symmetry.space_group_name_H-M   'P 1'
#
loop_
_entity.id
_entity.type
_entity.pdbx_description
1 polymer ?
#
loop_
_entity_poly.entity_id
_entity_poly.type
_entity_poly.pdbx_seq_one_letter_code
_entity_poly.pdbx_strand_id
1 'polypeptide(L)'
;MGPIKFKTWLTWALVLFVLGLLADYYFLHMLFHEKQAVLNGTAGMTEVPSPTPLSETADPNSTDNSGTEPDVDTPNRDNFNESLQKCAPEIAAQAVATPEALMEYLKKSVGVKQEQINIENYHLALADGSQRRVQLISADNTNSANKKELRFFKLDAQGYPERLALKGTETVESLLAMGKVQRTERKSELTLKDGSQVTLETHDNKVYEFQFNNHGKILSCRLKECQCP
;
A
#
# COMPACT_ATOMS: atom_id res chain seq x y z
N MET A 1 -20.22 1.36 -54.05
CA MET A 1 -19.39 2.25 -53.20
C MET A 1 -18.77 3.30 -54.11
N GLY A 2 -19.21 4.56 -53.99
CA GLY A 2 -18.65 5.64 -54.82
C GLY A 2 -17.22 5.97 -54.40
N PRO A 3 -16.37 6.50 -55.31
CA PRO A 3 -14.99 6.84 -54.99
C PRO A 3 -14.97 7.89 -53.87
N ILE A 4 -14.30 7.57 -52.76
CA ILE A 4 -14.08 8.52 -51.67
C ILE A 4 -13.28 9.68 -52.28
N LYS A 5 -13.91 10.86 -52.33
CA LYS A 5 -13.25 12.06 -52.86
C LYS A 5 -12.04 12.33 -51.98
N PHE A 6 -10.85 12.45 -52.59
CA PHE A 6 -9.56 12.66 -51.91
C PHE A 6 -9.62 13.73 -50.80
N LYS A 7 -10.43 14.78 -51.00
CA LYS A 7 -10.69 15.82 -49.99
C LYS A 7 -11.26 15.26 -48.68
N THR A 8 -12.23 14.35 -48.75
CA THR A 8 -12.85 13.74 -47.57
C THR A 8 -11.85 12.86 -46.81
N TRP A 9 -11.03 12.09 -47.53
CA TRP A 9 -9.97 11.29 -46.91
C TRP A 9 -8.92 12.18 -46.22
N LEU A 10 -8.51 13.26 -46.88
CA LEU A 10 -7.54 14.21 -46.33
C LEU A 10 -8.08 14.93 -45.07
N THR A 11 -9.37 15.30 -45.06
CA THR A 11 -10.00 15.90 -43.87
C THR A 11 -10.00 14.94 -42.69
N TRP A 12 -10.33 13.67 -42.91
CA TRP A 12 -10.28 12.65 -41.84
C TRP A 12 -8.87 12.39 -41.36
N ALA A 13 -7.88 12.33 -42.26
CA ALA A 13 -6.47 12.19 -41.89
C ALA A 13 -6.00 13.35 -41.00
N LEU A 14 -6.40 14.59 -41.32
CA LEU A 14 -6.04 15.78 -40.55
C LEU A 14 -6.72 15.79 -39.17
N VAL A 15 -8.00 15.40 -39.10
CA VAL A 15 -8.73 15.26 -37.82
C VAL A 15 -8.07 14.21 -36.93
N LEU A 16 -7.73 13.03 -37.48
CA LEU A 16 -7.07 11.97 -36.72
C LEU A 16 -5.66 12.38 -36.27
N PHE A 17 -4.94 13.13 -37.10
CA PHE A 17 -3.63 13.67 -36.73
C PHE A 17 -3.71 14.65 -35.55
N VAL A 18 -4.67 15.58 -35.58
CA VAL A 18 -4.88 16.52 -34.46
C VAL A 18 -5.33 15.81 -33.19
N LEU A 19 -6.21 14.81 -33.30
CA LEU A 19 -6.61 13.99 -32.15
C LEU A 19 -5.44 13.21 -31.56
N GLY A 20 -4.54 12.67 -32.41
CA GLY A 20 -3.30 12.03 -31.98
C GLY A 20 -2.39 12.99 -31.21
N LEU A 21 -2.16 14.20 -31.75
CA LEU A 21 -1.35 15.22 -31.06
C LEU A 21 -1.95 15.63 -29.71
N LEU A 22 -3.28 15.74 -29.61
CA LEU A 22 -3.96 16.06 -28.34
C LEU A 22 -3.87 14.91 -27.34
N ALA A 23 -3.99 13.66 -27.80
CA ALA A 23 -3.82 12.48 -26.96
C ALA A 23 -2.37 12.38 -26.44
N ASP A 24 -1.37 12.55 -27.31
CA ASP A 24 0.04 12.57 -26.93
C ASP A 24 0.35 13.74 -25.97
N TYR A 25 -0.19 14.93 -26.22
CA TYR A 25 -0.06 16.07 -25.31
C TYR A 25 -0.64 15.76 -23.93
N TYR A 26 -1.84 15.18 -23.87
CA TYR A 26 -2.47 14.80 -22.60
C TYR A 26 -1.66 13.71 -21.87
N PHE A 27 -1.15 12.72 -22.60
CA PHE A 27 -0.34 11.64 -22.05
C PHE A 27 1.01 12.15 -21.50
N LEU A 28 1.68 13.03 -22.25
CA LEU A 28 2.89 13.71 -21.81
C LEU A 28 2.62 14.61 -20.60
N HIS A 29 1.53 15.36 -20.58
CA HIS A 29 1.15 16.20 -19.46
C HIS A 29 0.90 15.38 -18.18
N MET A 30 0.25 14.22 -18.28
CA MET A 30 0.06 13.31 -17.14
C MET A 30 1.40 12.76 -16.64
N LEU A 31 2.26 12.28 -17.53
CA LEU A 31 3.58 11.73 -17.18
C LEU A 31 4.50 12.76 -16.52
N PHE A 32 4.46 14.03 -16.95
CA PHE A 32 5.29 15.07 -16.36
C PHE A 32 4.77 15.58 -15.02
N HIS A 33 3.44 15.61 -14.80
CA HIS A 33 2.88 15.90 -13.48
C HIS A 33 3.23 14.82 -12.45
N GLU A 34 3.22 13.55 -12.84
CA GLU A 34 3.60 12.44 -11.98
C GLU A 34 5.09 12.49 -11.61
N LYS A 35 5.97 12.88 -12.55
CA LYS A 35 7.42 13.01 -12.28
C LYS A 35 7.79 14.25 -11.47
N GLN A 36 7.08 15.38 -11.60
CA GLN A 36 7.34 16.55 -10.75
C GLN A 36 6.92 16.32 -9.29
N ALA A 37 5.92 15.48 -9.03
CA ALA A 37 5.57 15.05 -7.67
C ALA A 37 6.69 14.22 -7.02
N VAL A 38 7.46 13.46 -7.82
CA VAL A 38 8.59 12.64 -7.35
C VAL A 38 9.88 13.47 -7.20
N LEU A 39 10.15 14.42 -8.11
CA LEU A 39 11.39 15.21 -8.10
C LEU A 39 11.41 16.40 -7.12
N ASN A 40 10.25 16.97 -6.77
CA ASN A 40 10.17 17.99 -5.71
C ASN A 40 10.28 17.39 -4.29
N GLY A 41 10.46 16.07 -4.18
CA GLY A 41 10.60 15.35 -2.91
C GLY A 41 12.06 15.12 -2.44
N THR A 42 13.07 15.48 -3.23
CA THR A 42 14.46 15.06 -2.96
C THR A 42 15.45 16.23 -3.07
N ALA A 43 15.44 17.13 -2.08
CA ALA A 43 16.54 18.07 -1.86
C ALA A 43 16.70 18.27 -0.34
N GLY A 44 17.76 17.70 0.23
CA GLY A 44 18.11 17.88 1.63
C GLY A 44 18.91 16.72 2.24
N MET A 45 19.97 16.25 1.57
CA MET A 45 21.03 15.50 2.26
C MET A 45 22.04 16.52 2.76
N THR A 46 21.86 16.95 4.01
CA THR A 46 22.94 17.57 4.79
C THR A 46 23.64 16.47 5.55
N GLU A 47 24.93 16.39 5.26
CA GLU A 47 25.99 15.54 5.77
C GLU A 47 26.24 15.76 7.28
N VAL A 48 27.05 14.87 7.89
CA VAL A 48 27.77 14.97 9.20
C VAL A 48 27.09 14.28 10.43
N PRO A 49 27.81 13.53 11.30
CA PRO A 49 28.84 12.51 11.09
C PRO A 49 28.64 11.23 11.97
N SER A 50 29.45 10.22 11.69
CA SER A 50 29.66 8.98 12.48
C SER A 50 30.22 9.23 13.90
N PRO A 51 29.89 8.39 14.90
CA PRO A 51 30.80 8.13 16.00
C PRO A 51 31.31 6.67 16.02
N THR A 52 32.64 6.60 16.03
CA THR A 52 33.54 5.47 16.31
C THR A 52 33.16 4.70 17.60
N PRO A 53 33.39 3.37 17.67
CA PRO A 53 33.04 2.55 18.82
C PRO A 53 34.08 2.67 19.94
N LEU A 54 33.63 2.68 21.19
CA LEU A 54 34.48 2.43 22.36
C LEU A 54 34.22 1.03 22.91
N SER A 55 35.30 0.26 22.99
CA SER A 55 35.40 -1.05 23.64
C SER A 55 35.38 -0.96 25.16
N GLU A 56 35.11 -2.15 25.73
CA GLU A 56 35.49 -2.67 27.06
C GLU A 56 34.74 -2.17 28.29
N THR A 57 33.95 -3.07 28.89
CA THR A 57 34.44 -3.80 30.08
C THR A 57 33.71 -5.14 30.21
N ALA A 58 34.48 -6.23 30.30
CA ALA A 58 34.00 -7.52 30.74
C ALA A 58 33.99 -7.57 32.28
N ASP A 59 32.99 -8.21 32.86
CA ASP A 59 33.23 -9.13 33.98
C ASP A 59 32.13 -10.20 34.05
N PRO A 60 32.47 -11.40 34.56
CA PRO A 60 31.72 -12.62 34.35
C PRO A 60 30.77 -12.91 35.52
N ASN A 61 29.97 -13.97 35.33
CA ASN A 61 29.30 -14.77 36.37
C ASN A 61 27.85 -14.36 36.69
N SER A 62 26.90 -14.98 35.98
CA SER A 62 25.63 -15.45 36.58
C SER A 62 25.02 -16.55 35.72
N THR A 63 24.83 -17.67 36.39
CA THR A 63 24.35 -18.98 35.98
C THR A 63 22.92 -18.99 35.45
N ASP A 64 22.72 -19.78 34.38
CA ASP A 64 21.52 -20.49 33.92
C ASP A 64 20.16 -20.12 34.51
N ASN A 65 19.34 -19.47 33.68
CA ASN A 65 18.05 -20.02 33.22
C ASN A 65 17.32 -18.94 32.41
N SER A 66 17.41 -19.02 31.09
CA SER A 66 16.38 -18.46 30.23
C SER A 66 16.30 -19.34 29.01
N GLY A 67 15.11 -19.91 28.79
CA GLY A 67 14.81 -20.64 27.57
C GLY A 67 14.95 -19.67 26.42
N THR A 68 16.09 -19.72 25.75
CA THR A 68 16.32 -19.11 24.46
C THR A 68 15.36 -19.80 23.51
N GLU A 69 14.20 -19.16 23.29
CA GLU A 69 13.47 -19.31 22.04
C GLU A 69 14.52 -19.25 20.93
N PRO A 70 14.57 -20.24 20.02
CA PRO A 70 15.52 -20.17 18.93
C PRO A 70 15.20 -18.87 18.19
N ASP A 71 16.15 -17.95 18.23
CA ASP A 71 16.25 -16.84 17.30
C ASP A 71 16.42 -17.51 15.93
N VAL A 72 15.27 -17.91 15.34
CA VAL A 72 15.20 -18.40 13.98
C VAL A 72 15.45 -17.17 13.15
N ASP A 73 16.74 -16.97 12.89
CA ASP A 73 17.26 -16.23 11.76
C ASP A 73 16.58 -16.81 10.52
N THR A 74 15.35 -16.33 10.27
CA THR A 74 14.47 -16.89 9.25
C THR A 74 15.08 -16.36 7.97
N PRO A 75 15.66 -17.22 7.12
CA PRO A 75 16.21 -16.74 5.88
C PRO A 75 15.06 -16.08 5.14
N ASN A 76 15.24 -14.82 4.74
CA ASN A 76 14.32 -13.99 3.97
C ASN A 76 14.02 -14.69 2.61
N ARG A 77 13.30 -15.79 2.68
CA ARG A 77 12.97 -16.71 1.60
C ARG A 77 11.63 -16.27 1.09
N ASP A 78 11.68 -15.63 -0.06
CA ASP A 78 10.49 -15.44 -0.88
C ASP A 78 9.98 -16.83 -1.30
N ASN A 79 8.93 -17.30 -0.64
CA ASN A 79 8.34 -18.62 -0.81
C ASN A 79 6.88 -18.53 -1.28
N PHE A 80 6.50 -17.38 -1.86
CA PHE A 80 5.13 -17.11 -2.30
C PHE A 80 4.62 -18.18 -3.27
N ASN A 81 5.37 -18.47 -4.32
CA ASN A 81 4.97 -19.44 -5.35
C ASN A 81 4.78 -20.85 -4.77
N GLU A 82 5.69 -21.28 -3.90
CA GLU A 82 5.59 -22.60 -3.26
C GLU A 82 4.33 -22.69 -2.38
N SER A 83 4.06 -21.63 -1.61
CA SER A 83 2.88 -21.56 -0.75
C SER A 83 1.58 -21.48 -1.55
N LEU A 84 1.57 -20.72 -2.65
CA LEU A 84 0.43 -20.62 -3.56
C LEU A 84 0.12 -21.96 -4.22
N GLN A 85 1.12 -22.72 -4.64
CA GLN A 85 0.91 -24.08 -5.20
C GLN A 85 0.24 -25.03 -4.21
N LYS A 86 0.53 -24.91 -2.91
CA LYS A 86 -0.10 -25.73 -1.87
C LYS A 86 -1.56 -25.30 -1.61
N CYS A 87 -1.80 -24.00 -1.58
CA CYS A 87 -3.10 -23.41 -1.20
C CYS A 87 -4.11 -23.33 -2.35
N ALA A 88 -3.65 -23.02 -3.56
CA ALA A 88 -4.48 -22.80 -4.74
C ALA A 88 -3.71 -23.21 -6.03
N PRO A 89 -3.46 -24.52 -6.24
CA PRO A 89 -2.70 -25.02 -7.38
C PRO A 89 -3.29 -24.59 -8.74
N GLU A 90 -4.61 -24.48 -8.82
CA GLU A 90 -5.33 -24.00 -10.01
C GLU A 90 -4.99 -22.56 -10.38
N ILE A 91 -4.68 -21.72 -9.38
CA ILE A 91 -4.25 -20.34 -9.58
C ILE A 91 -2.74 -20.28 -9.83
N ALA A 92 -1.96 -21.09 -9.12
CA ALA A 92 -0.51 -21.18 -9.32
C ALA A 92 -0.13 -21.56 -10.77
N ALA A 93 -0.97 -22.34 -11.45
CA ALA A 93 -0.79 -22.70 -12.86
C ALA A 93 -0.84 -21.50 -13.82
N GLN A 94 -1.36 -20.34 -13.39
CA GLN A 94 -1.46 -19.11 -14.18
C GLN A 94 -0.19 -18.24 -14.14
N ALA A 95 0.93 -18.77 -13.63
CA ALA A 95 2.24 -18.09 -13.55
C ALA A 95 2.23 -16.79 -12.73
N VAL A 96 1.41 -16.73 -11.67
CA VAL A 96 1.34 -15.60 -10.75
C VAL A 96 2.49 -15.68 -9.75
N ALA A 97 3.42 -14.69 -9.81
CA ALA A 97 4.68 -14.75 -9.06
C ALA A 97 4.73 -13.91 -7.77
N THR A 98 3.79 -13.00 -7.54
CA THR A 98 3.79 -12.10 -6.36
C THR A 98 2.37 -11.89 -5.80
N PRO A 99 2.22 -11.47 -4.53
CA PRO A 99 0.93 -11.07 -3.97
C PRO A 99 0.22 -9.99 -4.79
N GLU A 100 0.95 -9.00 -5.33
CA GLU A 100 0.40 -7.95 -6.19
C GLU A 100 -0.18 -8.53 -7.49
N ALA A 101 0.58 -9.42 -8.15
CA ALA A 101 0.14 -10.07 -9.37
C ALA A 101 -1.10 -10.95 -9.11
N LEU A 102 -1.16 -11.61 -7.95
CA LEU A 102 -2.33 -12.39 -7.54
C LEU A 102 -3.54 -11.50 -7.33
N MET A 103 -3.39 -10.37 -6.64
CA MET A 103 -4.46 -9.39 -6.48
C MET A 103 -4.99 -8.90 -7.81
N GLU A 104 -4.11 -8.56 -8.75
CA GLU A 104 -4.51 -8.10 -10.07
C GLU A 104 -5.25 -9.19 -10.86
N TYR A 105 -4.75 -10.44 -10.81
CA TYR A 105 -5.40 -11.60 -11.40
C TYR A 105 -6.79 -11.83 -10.81
N LEU A 106 -6.94 -11.85 -9.48
CA LEU A 106 -8.22 -12.09 -8.80
C LEU A 106 -9.25 -11.00 -9.16
N LYS A 107 -8.82 -9.73 -9.19
CA LYS A 107 -9.68 -8.61 -9.60
C LYS A 107 -10.14 -8.74 -11.06
N LYS A 108 -9.28 -9.18 -11.97
CA LYS A 108 -9.57 -9.29 -13.41
C LYS A 108 -10.37 -10.55 -13.76
N SER A 109 -9.95 -11.70 -13.26
CA SER A 109 -10.45 -13.02 -13.68
C SER A 109 -11.69 -13.46 -12.90
N VAL A 110 -11.70 -13.26 -11.58
CA VAL A 110 -12.82 -13.65 -10.72
C VAL A 110 -13.80 -12.48 -10.58
N GLY A 111 -13.25 -11.28 -10.40
CA GLY A 111 -14.02 -10.06 -10.19
C GLY A 111 -14.37 -9.84 -8.72
N VAL A 112 -14.41 -8.57 -8.33
CA VAL A 112 -14.74 -8.12 -6.98
C VAL A 112 -16.26 -8.00 -6.82
N LYS A 113 -16.81 -8.61 -5.77
CA LYS A 113 -18.20 -8.42 -5.35
C LYS A 113 -18.33 -7.23 -4.41
N GLN A 114 -17.43 -7.13 -3.45
CA GLN A 114 -17.39 -6.06 -2.45
C GLN A 114 -15.93 -5.76 -2.07
N GLU A 115 -15.59 -4.49 -1.97
CA GLU A 115 -14.33 -4.01 -1.39
C GLU A 115 -14.66 -3.10 -0.22
N GLN A 116 -14.12 -3.44 0.95
CA GLN A 116 -14.27 -2.66 2.17
C GLN A 116 -12.89 -2.21 2.64
N ILE A 117 -12.69 -0.90 2.72
CA ILE A 117 -11.46 -0.33 3.28
C ILE A 117 -11.69 -0.19 4.77
N ASN A 118 -11.05 -1.03 5.57
CA ASN A 118 -11.27 -1.06 7.01
C ASN A 118 -10.57 0.10 7.72
N ILE A 119 -9.30 0.35 7.36
CA ILE A 119 -8.46 1.37 8.00
C ILE A 119 -7.59 2.05 6.93
N GLU A 120 -7.45 3.37 7.00
CA GLU A 120 -6.43 4.15 6.28
C GLU A 120 -5.70 5.02 7.30
N ASN A 121 -4.37 4.93 7.35
CA ASN A 121 -3.50 5.78 8.15
C ASN A 121 -2.64 6.64 7.23
N TYR A 122 -2.59 7.95 7.51
CA TYR A 122 -1.70 8.90 6.86
C TYR A 122 -0.78 9.50 7.91
N HIS A 123 0.52 9.31 7.74
CA HIS A 123 1.55 9.87 8.61
C HIS A 123 2.03 11.19 8.01
N LEU A 124 1.96 12.26 8.79
CA LEU A 124 2.26 13.62 8.37
C LEU A 124 3.44 14.17 9.16
N ALA A 125 4.37 14.81 8.47
CA ALA A 125 5.33 15.72 9.07
C ALA A 125 4.88 17.17 8.89
N LEU A 126 4.78 17.89 10.00
CA LEU A 126 4.42 19.31 10.02
C LEU A 126 5.67 20.18 9.83
N ALA A 127 5.47 21.46 9.49
CA ALA A 127 6.57 22.41 9.29
C ALA A 127 7.40 22.65 10.56
N ASP A 128 6.83 22.41 11.74
CA ASP A 128 7.52 22.48 13.04
C ASP A 128 8.34 21.21 13.35
N GLY A 129 8.37 20.23 12.44
CA GLY A 129 9.03 18.94 12.61
C GLY A 129 8.22 17.92 13.40
N SER A 130 7.04 18.28 13.91
CA SER A 130 6.20 17.36 14.66
C SER A 130 5.50 16.34 13.76
N GLN A 131 5.31 15.15 14.30
CA GLN A 131 4.69 14.04 13.60
C GLN A 131 3.21 13.93 13.99
N ARG A 132 2.37 13.68 13.00
CA ARG A 132 0.93 13.47 13.17
C ARG A 132 0.49 12.22 12.41
N ARG A 133 -0.61 11.61 12.87
CA ARG A 133 -1.29 10.54 12.13
C ARG A 133 -2.77 10.86 11.99
N VAL A 134 -3.26 10.88 10.76
CA VAL A 134 -4.68 10.91 10.45
C VAL A 134 -5.10 9.47 10.19
N GLN A 135 -6.14 9.00 10.88
CA GLN A 135 -6.66 7.65 10.75
C GLN A 135 -8.14 7.71 10.39
N LEU A 136 -8.50 7.01 9.32
CA LEU A 136 -9.87 6.81 8.87
C LEU A 136 -10.25 5.35 9.10
N ILE A 137 -11.35 5.11 9.82
CA ILE A 137 -11.86 3.77 10.11
C ILE A 137 -13.26 3.65 9.53
N SER A 138 -13.49 2.71 8.62
CA SER A 138 -14.82 2.56 8.00
C SER A 138 -15.77 1.67 8.82
N ALA A 139 -15.25 0.88 9.75
CA ALA A 139 -16.01 0.05 10.67
C ALA A 139 -15.89 0.62 12.09
N ASP A 140 -16.69 1.65 12.37
CA ASP A 140 -17.01 1.94 13.76
C ASP A 140 -17.91 0.79 14.28
N ASN A 141 -17.62 0.25 15.46
CA ASN A 141 -18.48 -0.73 16.14
C ASN A 141 -19.85 -0.14 16.56
N THR A 142 -20.12 1.13 16.24
CA THR A 142 -21.48 1.66 16.26
C THR A 142 -22.27 1.02 15.11
N ASN A 143 -23.47 0.49 15.37
CA ASN A 143 -24.37 -0.17 14.41
C ASN A 143 -24.88 0.76 13.26
N SER A 144 -24.02 1.56 12.67
CA SER A 144 -24.31 2.58 11.67
C SER A 144 -23.72 2.15 10.34
N ALA A 145 -24.58 1.92 9.35
CA ALA A 145 -24.21 1.37 8.05
C ALA A 145 -23.19 2.20 7.24
N ASN A 146 -22.91 3.46 7.62
CA ASN A 146 -22.10 4.39 6.82
C ASN A 146 -21.23 5.37 7.63
N LYS A 147 -20.89 5.09 8.89
CA LYS A 147 -20.04 6.03 9.67
C LYS A 147 -18.57 5.66 9.55
N LYS A 148 -17.84 6.45 8.75
CA LYS A 148 -16.38 6.50 8.84
C LYS A 148 -15.99 7.32 10.07
N GLU A 149 -15.17 6.77 10.95
CA GLU A 149 -14.60 7.50 12.09
C GLU A 149 -13.28 8.14 11.65
N LEU A 150 -13.18 9.46 11.84
CA LEU A 150 -11.93 10.21 11.68
C LEU A 150 -11.26 10.36 13.04
N ARG A 151 -10.00 9.95 13.13
CA ARG A 151 -9.15 10.13 14.30
C ARG A 151 -7.89 10.88 13.92
N PHE A 152 -7.46 11.78 14.80
CA PHE A 152 -6.23 12.55 14.63
C PHE A 152 -5.32 12.31 15.83
N PHE A 153 -4.04 12.06 15.57
CA PHE A 153 -3.07 11.72 16.58
C PHE A 153 -1.82 12.59 16.45
N LYS A 154 -1.23 12.91 17.60
CA LYS A 154 0.17 13.31 17.73
C LYS A 154 1.01 12.05 17.93
N LEU A 155 2.15 11.97 17.26
CA LEU A 155 3.12 10.90 17.48
C LEU A 155 4.26 11.45 18.34
N ASP A 156 4.68 10.69 19.35
CA ASP A 156 5.87 11.00 20.14
C ASP A 156 7.16 10.58 19.40
N ALA A 157 8.31 10.74 20.05
CA ALA A 157 9.61 10.40 19.46
C ALA A 157 9.78 8.89 19.21
N GLN A 158 9.01 8.05 19.90
CA GLN A 158 8.98 6.60 19.75
C GLN A 158 7.90 6.14 18.75
N GLY A 159 7.11 7.07 18.22
CA GLY A 159 6.02 6.80 17.26
C GLY A 159 4.70 6.38 17.90
N TYR A 160 4.55 6.47 19.23
CA TYR A 160 3.30 6.14 19.88
C TYR A 160 2.25 7.24 19.69
N PRO A 161 0.98 6.85 19.44
CA PRO A 161 -0.08 7.79 19.13
C PRO A 161 -0.77 8.33 20.39
N GLU A 162 -0.82 9.65 20.51
CA GLU A 162 -1.66 10.40 21.46
C GLU A 162 -2.86 10.99 20.72
N ARG A 163 -4.09 10.65 21.12
CA ARG A 163 -5.31 11.11 20.41
C ARG A 163 -5.55 12.60 20.67
N LEU A 164 -5.69 13.36 19.59
CA LEU A 164 -6.10 14.75 19.62
C LEU A 164 -7.60 14.87 19.39
N ALA A 165 -8.24 15.77 20.13
CA ALA A 165 -9.66 16.06 19.94
C ALA A 165 -9.88 16.81 18.63
N LEU A 166 -10.85 16.35 17.85
CA LEU A 166 -11.36 17.08 16.68
C LEU A 166 -12.44 18.06 17.14
N LYS A 167 -12.50 19.23 16.52
CA LYS A 167 -13.54 20.25 16.77
C LYS A 167 -14.86 19.91 16.10
N GLY A 168 -14.88 18.90 15.23
CA GLY A 168 -16.06 18.33 14.58
C GLY A 168 -16.32 18.87 13.17
N THR A 169 -15.55 19.85 12.71
CA THR A 169 -15.61 20.39 11.34
C THR A 169 -14.43 19.92 10.49
N GLU A 170 -13.44 19.26 11.09
CA GLU A 170 -12.29 18.73 10.38
C GLU A 170 -12.68 17.56 9.48
N THR A 171 -12.23 17.63 8.23
CA THR A 171 -12.26 16.53 7.27
C THR A 171 -10.86 15.94 7.11
N VAL A 172 -10.77 14.76 6.48
CA VAL A 172 -9.48 14.14 6.13
C VAL A 172 -8.61 15.14 5.37
N GLU A 173 -9.16 15.79 4.34
CA GLU A 173 -8.46 16.75 3.49
C GLU A 173 -7.92 17.94 4.30
N SER A 174 -8.72 18.46 5.23
CA SER A 174 -8.30 19.58 6.08
C SER A 174 -7.13 19.20 7.01
N LEU A 175 -7.08 17.96 7.50
CA LEU A 175 -6.00 17.46 8.35
C LEU A 175 -4.74 17.13 7.53
N LEU A 176 -4.91 16.54 6.34
CA LEU A 176 -3.80 16.25 5.44
C LEU A 176 -3.13 17.55 4.93
N ALA A 177 -3.88 18.64 4.79
CA ALA A 177 -3.35 19.94 4.40
C ALA A 177 -2.42 20.58 5.46
N MET A 178 -2.37 20.06 6.69
CA MET A 178 -1.52 20.59 7.76
C MET A 178 -0.03 20.30 7.57
N GLY A 179 0.33 19.31 6.74
CA GLY A 179 1.72 18.86 6.60
C GLY A 179 1.97 18.00 5.38
N LYS A 180 3.18 17.46 5.28
CA LYS A 180 3.58 16.56 4.18
C LYS A 180 3.31 15.12 4.58
N VAL A 181 2.56 14.38 3.75
CA VAL A 181 2.38 12.92 3.92
C VAL A 181 3.72 12.23 3.68
N GLN A 182 4.19 11.49 4.68
CA GLN A 182 5.44 10.72 4.65
C GLN A 182 5.21 9.23 4.42
N ARG A 183 4.12 8.69 4.98
CA ARG A 183 3.78 7.26 4.90
C ARG A 183 2.27 7.09 4.86
N THR A 184 1.80 6.14 4.05
CA THR A 184 0.40 5.73 4.01
C THR A 184 0.28 4.24 4.29
N GLU A 185 -0.62 3.86 5.18
CA GLU A 185 -0.95 2.47 5.47
C GLU A 185 -2.44 2.27 5.19
N ARG A 186 -2.79 1.21 4.48
CA ARG A 186 -4.18 0.89 4.15
C ARG A 186 -4.45 -0.58 4.38
N LYS A 187 -5.51 -0.88 5.13
CA LYS A 187 -6.03 -2.22 5.33
C LYS A 187 -7.40 -2.34 4.69
N SER A 188 -7.55 -3.33 3.82
CA SER A 188 -8.75 -3.59 3.05
C SER A 188 -9.12 -5.07 3.06
N GLU A 189 -10.40 -5.32 2.88
CA GLU A 189 -10.99 -6.65 2.73
C GLU A 189 -11.79 -6.68 1.43
N LEU A 190 -11.55 -7.68 0.62
CA LEU A 190 -12.20 -7.89 -0.67
C LEU A 190 -12.94 -9.22 -0.64
N THR A 191 -14.22 -9.19 -0.95
CA THR A 191 -14.99 -10.39 -1.26
C THR A 191 -15.10 -10.53 -2.76
N LEU A 192 -14.65 -11.67 -3.29
CA LEU A 192 -14.71 -12.00 -4.71
C LEU A 192 -16.08 -12.59 -5.09
N LYS A 193 -16.38 -12.64 -6.40
CA LYS A 193 -17.67 -13.14 -6.89
C LYS A 193 -17.89 -14.64 -6.66
N ASP A 194 -16.81 -15.41 -6.60
CA ASP A 194 -16.84 -16.84 -6.25
C ASP A 194 -17.06 -17.08 -4.75
N GLY A 195 -17.01 -16.03 -3.91
CA GLY A 195 -17.14 -16.11 -2.45
C GLY A 195 -15.80 -16.22 -1.72
N SER A 196 -14.68 -16.29 -2.42
CA SER A 196 -13.35 -16.19 -1.84
C SER A 196 -13.10 -14.80 -1.25
N GLN A 197 -12.20 -14.70 -0.27
CA GLN A 197 -11.94 -13.46 0.44
C GLN A 197 -10.45 -13.12 0.43
N VAL A 198 -10.14 -11.83 0.34
CA VAL A 198 -8.77 -11.33 0.44
C VAL A 198 -8.70 -10.23 1.47
N THR A 199 -7.83 -10.39 2.47
CA THR A 199 -7.40 -9.30 3.34
C THR A 199 -6.07 -8.79 2.85
N LEU A 200 -5.95 -7.48 2.68
CA LEU A 200 -4.77 -6.84 2.14
C LEU A 200 -4.39 -5.62 2.99
N GLU A 201 -3.14 -5.60 3.47
CA GLU A 201 -2.50 -4.43 4.06
C GLU A 201 -1.38 -3.93 3.15
N THR A 202 -1.44 -2.65 2.79
CA THR A 202 -0.42 -2.00 1.96
C THR A 202 0.22 -0.84 2.70
N HIS A 203 1.55 -0.73 2.63
CA HIS A 203 2.30 0.43 3.08
C HIS A 203 2.92 1.10 1.84
N ASP A 204 2.63 2.38 1.63
CA ASP A 204 3.11 3.16 0.47
C ASP A 204 2.87 2.45 -0.87
N ASN A 205 1.67 1.89 -1.03
CA ASN A 205 1.22 1.10 -2.18
C ASN A 205 1.96 -0.23 -2.43
N LYS A 206 2.78 -0.70 -1.48
CA LYS A 206 3.40 -2.03 -1.51
C LYS A 206 2.69 -2.98 -0.56
N VAL A 207 2.55 -4.24 -0.93
CA VAL A 207 1.91 -5.25 -0.08
C VAL A 207 2.80 -5.51 1.14
N TYR A 208 2.25 -5.27 2.33
CA TYR A 208 2.90 -5.58 3.61
C TYR A 208 2.36 -6.89 4.18
N GLU A 209 1.04 -7.08 4.13
CA GLU A 209 0.36 -8.30 4.57
C GLU A 209 -0.73 -8.66 3.57
N PHE A 210 -0.85 -9.94 3.26
CA PHE A 210 -1.79 -10.47 2.30
C PHE A 210 -2.33 -11.80 2.80
N GLN A 211 -3.64 -11.93 2.86
CA GLN A 211 -4.29 -13.18 3.21
C GLN A 211 -5.39 -13.48 2.20
N PHE A 212 -5.29 -14.62 1.52
CA PHE A 212 -6.29 -15.09 0.58
C PHE A 212 -6.94 -16.38 1.08
N ASN A 213 -8.24 -16.30 1.35
CA ASN A 213 -9.07 -17.44 1.70
C ASN A 213 -9.79 -17.96 0.45
N ASN A 214 -9.29 -19.08 -0.07
CA ASN A 214 -9.88 -19.83 -1.17
C ASN A 214 -10.71 -20.98 -0.62
N HIS A 215 -12.00 -20.75 -0.42
CA HIS A 215 -12.96 -21.78 0.01
C HIS A 215 -12.50 -22.63 1.22
N GLY A 216 -11.84 -22.01 2.21
CA GLY A 216 -11.36 -22.67 3.43
C GLY A 216 -9.86 -22.95 3.46
N LYS A 217 -9.13 -22.77 2.35
CA LYS A 217 -7.66 -22.78 2.32
C LYS A 217 -7.14 -21.35 2.39
N ILE A 218 -6.21 -21.08 3.31
CA ILE A 218 -5.74 -19.74 3.61
C ILE A 218 -4.28 -19.59 3.19
N LEU A 219 -4.01 -18.81 2.15
CA LEU A 219 -2.65 -18.35 1.87
C LEU A 219 -2.42 -17.07 2.68
N SER A 220 -1.50 -17.09 3.64
CA SER A 220 -1.16 -15.94 4.46
C SER A 220 0.29 -15.54 4.22
N CYS A 221 0.51 -14.28 3.86
CA CYS A 221 1.81 -13.72 3.56
C CYS A 221 2.04 -12.47 4.40
N ARG A 222 3.22 -12.37 5.02
CA ARG A 222 3.70 -11.15 5.67
C ARG A 222 5.07 -10.82 5.10
N LEU A 223 5.24 -9.61 4.59
CA LEU A 223 6.40 -9.23 3.79
C LEU A 223 6.58 -10.18 2.59
N LYS A 224 7.59 -11.04 2.63
CA LYS A 224 7.89 -12.04 1.59
C LYS A 224 7.63 -13.48 2.01
N GLU A 225 7.31 -13.68 3.28
CA GLU A 225 7.12 -15.01 3.84
C GLU A 225 5.64 -15.36 3.80
N CYS A 226 5.36 -16.46 3.14
CA CYS A 226 4.03 -17.00 2.96
C CYS A 226 3.92 -18.37 3.62
N GLN A 227 2.70 -18.65 4.08
CA GLN A 227 2.32 -19.89 4.71
C GLN A 227 0.96 -20.32 4.18
N CYS A 228 0.81 -21.62 4.04
CA CYS A 228 -0.44 -22.30 3.72
C CYS A 228 -0.62 -23.37 4.80
N PRO A 229 -1.31 -23.06 5.92
CA PRO A 229 -1.53 -23.99 7.00
C PRO A 229 -2.45 -25.15 6.59
#